data_AF-A0A412BNS8-F1
#
_entry.id   AF-A0A412BNS8-F1
#
_cell.length_a   1.000
_cell.length_b   1.000
_cell.length_c   1.000
_cell.angle_alpha   90.00
_cell.angle_beta   90.00
_cell.angle_gamma   90.00
#
_symmetry.space_group_name_H-M   'P 1'
#
loop_
_entity.id
_entity.type
_entity.pdbx_description
1 polymer ?
#
loop_
_entity_poly.entity_id
_entity_poly.type
_entity_poly.pdbx_seq_one_letter_code
_entity_poly.pdbx_strand_id
1 'polypeptide(L)'
;VNDATAFLETFFKLYPTATEKELAYYVLGNVIEPIGRDYLYSELVNPIFIKDGDNVKVKVAVKFIDNQTKATQVSQYELVLHKDSNWKIVG
;
A
#
# COMPACT_ATOMS: atom_id res chain seq x y z
N VAL A 1 -7.49 13.51 -3.00
CA VAL A 1 -7.28 12.54 -1.90
C VAL A 1 -8.02 11.24 -2.16
N ASN A 2 -9.34 11.27 -2.41
CA ASN A 2 -10.15 10.05 -2.61
C ASN A 2 -9.56 9.03 -3.60
N ASP A 3 -8.97 9.50 -4.70
CA ASP A 3 -8.36 8.63 -5.71
C ASP A 3 -7.06 7.94 -5.22
N ALA A 4 -6.22 8.64 -4.45
CA ALA A 4 -5.02 8.05 -3.84
C ALA A 4 -5.38 7.04 -2.73
N THR A 5 -6.44 7.32 -1.95
CA THR A 5 -6.97 6.37 -0.96
C THR A 5 -7.45 5.09 -1.65
N ALA A 6 -8.28 5.20 -2.70
CA ALA A 6 -8.78 4.04 -3.44
C ALA A 6 -7.67 3.20 -4.08
N PHE A 7 -6.62 3.87 -4.58
CA PHE A 7 -5.40 3.21 -5.04
C PHE A 7 -4.73 2.40 -3.91
N LEU A 8 -4.50 3.01 -2.75
CA LEU A 8 -3.87 2.33 -1.61
C LEU A 8 -4.71 1.16 -1.09
N GLU A 9 -6.03 1.30 -1.01
CA GLU A 9 -6.92 0.20 -0.61
C GLU A 9 -6.85 -0.97 -1.59
N THR A 10 -6.84 -0.69 -2.90
CA THR A 10 -6.66 -1.72 -3.94
C THR A 10 -5.30 -2.39 -3.80
N PHE A 11 -4.24 -1.60 -3.66
CA PHE A 11 -2.89 -2.09 -3.49
C PHE A 11 -2.77 -3.00 -2.25
N PHE A 12 -3.21 -2.54 -1.08
CA PHE A 12 -3.06 -3.30 0.16
C PHE A 12 -3.98 -4.53 0.26
N LYS A 13 -5.05 -4.62 -0.54
CA LYS A 13 -5.80 -5.88 -0.71
C LYS A 13 -5.01 -6.94 -1.48
N LEU A 14 -4.21 -6.53 -2.46
CA LEU A 14 -3.39 -7.43 -3.28
C LEU A 14 -2.05 -7.77 -2.61
N TYR A 15 -1.42 -6.76 -1.98
CA TYR A 15 -0.03 -6.79 -1.53
C TYR A 15 0.39 -8.00 -0.70
N PRO A 16 -0.39 -8.51 0.28
CA PRO A 16 0.09 -9.57 1.16
C PRO A 16 0.56 -10.84 0.46
N THR A 17 -0.11 -11.19 -0.64
CA THR A 17 0.14 -12.42 -1.40
C THR A 17 0.73 -12.16 -2.79
N ALA A 18 0.94 -10.89 -3.15
CA ALA A 18 1.39 -10.50 -4.47
C ALA A 18 2.82 -10.98 -4.75
N THR A 19 3.06 -11.50 -5.94
CA THR A 19 4.40 -11.73 -6.49
C THR A 19 5.01 -10.42 -7.00
N GLU A 20 6.33 -10.36 -7.19
CA GLU A 20 7.01 -9.20 -7.81
C GLU A 20 6.37 -8.80 -9.15
N LYS A 21 5.96 -9.80 -9.95
CA LYS A 21 5.29 -9.57 -11.24
C LYS A 21 3.95 -8.87 -11.09
N GLU A 22 3.17 -9.23 -10.08
CA GLU A 22 1.87 -8.60 -9.80
C GLU A 22 2.05 -7.20 -9.19
N LEU A 23 3.12 -6.99 -8.42
CA LEU A 23 3.47 -5.69 -7.86
C LEU A 23 3.97 -4.69 -8.89
N ALA A 24 4.58 -5.13 -10.00
CA ALA A 24 5.18 -4.26 -11.01
C ALA A 24 4.22 -3.23 -11.65
N TYR A 25 2.90 -3.45 -11.54
CA TYR A 25 1.89 -2.46 -11.95
C TYR A 25 1.75 -1.29 -10.95
N TYR A 26 1.91 -1.57 -9.66
CA TYR A 26 1.65 -0.65 -8.55
C TYR A 26 2.93 -0.02 -7.99
N VAL A 27 4.07 -0.71 -8.09
CA VAL A 27 5.34 -0.36 -7.44
C VAL A 27 6.41 -0.16 -8.49
N LEU A 28 7.09 0.98 -8.46
CA LEU A 28 8.21 1.27 -9.34
C LEU A 28 9.53 0.85 -8.70
N GLY A 29 10.41 0.18 -9.45
CA GLY A 29 11.78 -0.08 -9.03
C GLY A 29 11.93 -0.96 -7.78
N ASN A 30 10.94 -1.81 -7.48
CA ASN A 30 10.93 -2.71 -6.33
C ASN A 30 11.16 -2.01 -4.98
N VAL A 31 10.70 -0.75 -4.84
CA VAL A 31 10.78 -0.02 -3.57
C VAL A 31 9.95 -0.66 -2.44
N ILE A 32 9.04 -1.57 -2.79
CA ILE A 32 8.32 -2.44 -1.87
C ILE A 32 8.53 -3.90 -2.32
N GLU A 33 8.99 -4.73 -1.40
CA GLU A 33 9.14 -6.17 -1.60
C GLU A 33 7.86 -6.94 -1.22
N PRO A 34 7.55 -8.07 -1.89
CA PRO A 34 6.51 -8.98 -1.44
C PRO A 34 6.68 -9.42 0.02
N ILE A 35 5.61 -9.44 0.80
CA ILE A 35 5.66 -9.99 2.18
C ILE A 35 5.38 -11.49 2.24
N GLY A 36 4.66 -12.04 1.25
CA GLY A 36 4.35 -13.47 1.17
C GLY A 36 3.59 -14.01 2.38
N ARG A 37 2.66 -13.21 2.93
CA ARG A 37 1.85 -13.58 4.09
C ARG A 37 0.39 -13.72 3.69
N ASP A 38 -0.29 -14.73 4.24
CA ASP A 38 -1.73 -14.93 4.07
C ASP A 38 -2.51 -13.98 5.00
N TYR A 39 -2.40 -12.69 4.70
CA TYR A 39 -3.10 -11.63 5.42
C TYR A 39 -4.28 -11.12 4.61
N LEU A 40 -5.39 -10.91 5.30
CA LEU A 40 -6.58 -10.26 4.76
C LEU A 40 -6.51 -8.78 5.08
N TYR A 41 -6.60 -7.93 4.05
CA TYR A 41 -6.75 -6.49 4.24
C TYR A 41 -8.02 -6.16 5.02
N SER A 42 -7.88 -5.32 6.06
CA SER A 42 -9.01 -4.81 6.84
C SER A 42 -9.27 -3.33 6.52
N GLU A 43 -8.29 -2.46 6.77
CA GLU A 43 -8.47 -1.01 6.58
C GLU A 43 -7.14 -0.23 6.53
N LEU A 44 -7.19 0.97 5.96
CA LEU A 44 -6.21 2.02 6.20
C LEU A 44 -6.60 2.78 7.47
N VAL A 45 -5.65 2.91 8.39
CA VAL A 45 -5.79 3.61 9.67
C VAL A 45 -5.06 4.94 9.59
N ASN A 46 -5.83 6.02 9.75
CA ASN A 46 -5.36 7.41 9.82
C ASN A 46 -4.35 7.80 8.72
N PRO A 47 -4.67 7.63 7.42
CA PRO A 47 -3.77 8.04 6.36
C PRO A 47 -3.59 9.57 6.34
N ILE A 48 -2.35 10.03 6.33
CA ILE A 48 -1.96 11.44 6.21
C ILE A 48 -1.31 11.63 4.84
N PHE A 49 -1.88 12.52 4.03
CA PHE A 49 -1.39 12.84 2.69
C PHE A 49 -0.75 14.22 2.68
N ILE A 50 0.49 14.31 2.24
CA ILE A 50 1.30 15.53 2.21
C ILE A 50 1.74 15.75 0.76
N LYS A 51 1.37 16.89 0.18
CA LYS A 51 1.85 17.26 -1.15
C LYS A 51 3.36 17.52 -1.11
N ASP A 52 4.11 16.93 -2.04
CA ASP A 52 5.56 17.04 -2.15
C ASP A 52 5.96 17.21 -3.62
N GLY A 53 5.90 18.46 -4.11
CA GLY A 53 6.03 18.76 -5.54
C GLY A 53 4.91 18.09 -6.35
N ASP A 54 5.29 17.24 -7.32
CA ASP A 54 4.40 16.43 -8.14
C ASP A 54 4.02 15.10 -7.48
N ASN A 55 4.62 14.78 -6.33
CA ASN A 55 4.36 13.57 -5.56
C ASN A 55 3.44 13.84 -4.37
N VAL A 56 2.98 12.74 -3.76
CA VAL A 56 2.27 12.75 -2.49
C VAL A 56 2.99 11.82 -1.52
N LYS A 57 3.52 12.38 -0.44
CA LYS A 57 3.99 11.60 0.70
C LYS A 57 2.81 11.13 1.52
N VAL A 58 2.79 9.85 1.87
CA VAL A 58 1.73 9.22 2.65
C VAL A 58 2.32 8.61 3.89
N LYS A 59 1.76 8.95 5.05
CA LYS A 59 1.98 8.20 6.29
C LYS A 59 0.69 7.47 6.61
N VAL A 60 0.73 6.15 6.70
CA VAL A 60 -0.48 5.34 6.91
C VAL A 60 -0.16 4.11 7.74
N ALA A 61 -1.04 3.76 8.66
CA ALA A 61 -1.05 2.44 9.26
C ALA A 61 -2.05 1.57 8.48
N VAL A 62 -1.73 0.30 8.26
CA VAL A 62 -2.60 -0.66 7.58
C VAL A 62 -2.90 -1.78 8.55
N LYS A 63 -4.19 -2.05 8.72
CA LYS A 63 -4.67 -3.17 9.52
C LYS A 63 -4.90 -4.37 8.62
N PHE A 64 -4.29 -5.47 9.00
CA PHE A 64 -4.47 -6.79 8.42
C PHE A 64 -5.02 -7.76 9.46
N ILE A 65 -5.72 -8.78 8.99
CA ILE A 65 -6.06 -9.95 9.79
C ILE A 65 -5.24 -11.13 9.27
N ASP A 66 -4.43 -11.74 10.14
CA ASP A 66 -3.74 -12.98 9.82
C ASP A 66 -4.78 -14.08 9.61
N ASN A 67 -4.81 -14.68 8.42
CA ASN A 67 -5.88 -15.61 8.07
C ASN A 67 -5.76 -16.95 8.81
N GLN A 68 -4.60 -17.29 9.37
CA GLN A 68 -4.39 -18.52 10.12
C GLN A 68 -4.77 -18.33 11.59
N THR A 69 -4.19 -17.31 12.23
CA THR A 69 -4.31 -17.08 13.68
C THR A 69 -5.50 -16.20 14.05
N LYS A 70 -6.11 -15.53 13.07
CA LYS A 70 -7.16 -14.51 13.23
C LYS A 70 -6.71 -13.29 14.05
N ALA A 71 -5.41 -13.16 14.30
CA ALA A 71 -4.86 -12.00 15.00
C ALA A 71 -4.87 -10.76 14.10
N THR A 72 -5.08 -9.61 14.72
CA THR A 72 -4.92 -8.32 14.06
C THR A 72 -3.44 -7.95 13.99
N GLN A 73 -2.93 -7.73 12.80
CA GLN A 73 -1.60 -7.19 12.53
C GLN A 73 -1.73 -5.75 12.05
N VAL A 74 -0.95 -4.83 12.64
CA VAL A 74 -0.91 -3.43 12.21
C VAL A 74 0.50 -3.12 11.73
N SER A 75 0.61 -2.64 10.49
CA SER A 75 1.89 -2.27 9.88
C SER A 75 1.86 -0.80 9.47
N GLN A 76 2.91 -0.05 9.81
CA GLN A 76 3.04 1.36 9.41
C GLN A 76 3.89 1.49 8.15
N TYR A 77 3.49 2.40 7.27
CA TYR A 77 4.20 2.70 6.03
C TYR A 77 4.37 4.21 5.87
N GLU A 78 5.55 4.60 5.40
CA GLU A 78 5.80 5.90 4.79
C GLU A 78 6.04 5.64 3.31
N LEU A 79 5.18 6.21 2.45
CA LEU A 79 5.18 5.98 1.01
C LEU A 79 5.30 7.30 0.26
N VAL A 80 5.84 7.25 -0.95
CA VAL A 80 5.81 8.30 -1.94
C VAL A 80 4.99 7.82 -3.12
N LEU A 81 3.88 8.51 -3.39
CA LEU A 81 3.04 8.25 -4.53
C LEU A 81 3.32 9.25 -5.65
N HIS A 82 3.39 8.75 -6.87
CA HIS A 82 3.43 9.57 -8.08
C HIS A 82 2.21 9.25 -8.94
N LYS A 83 1.60 10.28 -9.53
CA LYS A 83 0.50 10.10 -10.49
C LYS A 83 0.93 10.60 -11.86
N ASP A 84 1.07 9.67 -12.81
CA ASP A 84 1.10 10.01 -14.23
C ASP A 84 -0.32 9.89 -14.82
N SER A 85 -0.56 8.91 -15.68
CA SER A 85 -1.86 8.33 -16.01
C SER A 85 -2.47 7.52 -14.85
N ASN A 86 -1.64 6.76 -14.11
CA ASN A 86 -2.07 5.96 -12.96
C ASN A 86 -1.21 6.26 -11.72
N TRP A 87 -1.74 5.95 -10.54
CA TRP A 87 -0.96 6.02 -9.30
C TRP A 87 0.06 4.89 -9.24
N LYS A 88 1.26 5.21 -8.74
CA LYS A 88 2.30 4.25 -8.40
C LYS A 88 2.99 4.63 -7.09
N ILE A 89 3.47 3.63 -6.37
CA ILE A 89 4.39 3.78 -5.26
C ILE A 89 5.80 3.85 -5.84
N VAL A 90 6.50 4.94 -5.56
CA VAL A 90 7.84 5.23 -6.10
C VAL A 90 8.91 5.38 -5.02
N GLY A 91 8.54 5.29 -3.75
CA GLY A 91 9.42 5.31 -2.59
C GLY A 91 8.64 5.28 -1.29
#